data_AF-A0A3N5GMX8-F1
#
_entry.id   AF-A0A3N5GMX8-F1
#
_cell.length_a   1.000
_cell.length_b   1.000
_cell.length_c   1.000
_cell.angle_alpha   90.00
_cell.angle_beta   90.00
_cell.angle_gamma   90.00
#
_symmetry.space_group_name_H-M   'P 1'
#
loop_
_entity.id
_entity.type
_entity.pdbx_description
1 polymer ?
#
loop_
_entity_poly.entity_id
_entity_poly.type
_entity_poly.pdbx_seq_one_letter_code
_entity_poly.pdbx_strand_id
1 'polypeptide(L)'
;MDMKKERLMILDMIAEGKITAADGEQLFKALEQSASEAETMLDEEPLPFADEIPPVDAIPALPAIPAIPAMPRSFRRNGRNSPSFGELASVLRDAGIDHLTLSDVQELQVHNITPEYIREMRALGLEIDSLSEWIDLRIHNITPLYVRELREMGLTNLDAGELAELSEQDVSPKFVSELRAAGLKDFDSDELIELSRNGISPKFISELRSLGLTDLDVDELVELSNHDVSPKLIAELRALGLVDLDVDELVELSDHDVSPKYIAELRELGLKDLGVDELVELATHDISPKYLAKLRKLGFDNLDVDDLVELGNHDVSPEFIAELRGLGFDDLDVEQLVELSNHDISPEFLKELRELGLHDLDVDEIVELGTHNVTARYLAEMIEAGLKELDADEIVELRIHNVQPRFVREIRELGFEDASVEELVEMTIHHVTPRFIRDMRQQFGNDLELERLIELRIHGVDLDALQEFRAAGLRVEK
;
A
#
# COMPACT_ATOMS: atom_id res chain seq x y z
N MET A 1 -6.87 10.97 -3.52
CA MET A 1 -6.40 11.46 -4.84
C MET A 1 -5.72 12.81 -4.66
N ASP A 2 -4.43 12.95 -5.00
CA ASP A 2 -3.71 14.23 -4.90
C ASP A 2 -3.95 15.08 -6.16
N MET A 3 -5.00 15.90 -6.10
CA MET A 3 -5.44 16.80 -7.18
C MET A 3 -4.34 17.75 -7.68
N LYS A 4 -3.35 18.05 -6.85
CA LYS A 4 -2.26 18.95 -7.22
C LYS A 4 -1.28 18.24 -8.16
N LYS A 5 -0.99 16.96 -7.90
CA LYS A 5 -0.09 16.11 -8.70
C LYS A 5 -0.65 15.85 -10.10
N GLU A 6 -1.94 15.56 -10.20
CA GLU A 6 -2.59 15.27 -11.49
C GLU A 6 -2.72 16.52 -12.38
N ARG A 7 -3.00 17.68 -11.77
CA ARG A 7 -2.99 18.96 -12.50
C ARG A 7 -1.61 19.32 -13.05
N LEU A 8 -0.55 19.04 -12.28
CA LEU A 8 0.83 19.22 -12.72
C LEU A 8 1.17 18.31 -13.90
N MET A 9 0.72 17.05 -13.87
CA MET A 9 0.96 16.09 -14.94
C MET A 9 0.28 16.49 -16.26
N ILE A 10 -0.95 17.02 -16.21
CA ILE A 10 -1.64 17.56 -17.41
C ILE A 10 -0.89 18.76 -17.98
N LEU A 11 -0.38 19.66 -17.13
CA LEU A 11 0.42 20.81 -17.58
C LEU A 11 1.74 20.38 -18.24
N ASP A 12 2.41 19.38 -17.69
CA ASP A 12 3.65 18.83 -18.27
C ASP A 12 3.38 18.18 -19.63
N MET A 13 2.28 17.45 -19.79
CA MET A 13 1.90 16.86 -21.08
C MET A 13 1.59 17.91 -22.16
N ILE A 14 1.03 19.07 -21.77
CA ILE A 14 0.85 20.21 -22.68
C ILE A 14 2.20 20.84 -23.03
N ALA A 15 3.08 21.02 -22.04
CA ALA A 15 4.40 21.62 -22.23
C ALA A 15 5.32 20.76 -23.13
N GLU A 16 5.19 19.44 -23.03
CA GLU A 16 5.92 18.47 -23.87
C GLU A 16 5.27 18.24 -25.24
N GLY A 17 4.10 18.86 -25.51
CA GLY A 17 3.38 18.71 -26.77
C GLY A 17 2.77 17.33 -26.99
N LYS A 18 2.64 16.52 -25.93
CA LYS A 18 2.01 15.19 -25.96
C LYS A 18 0.50 15.28 -26.16
N ILE A 19 -0.11 16.38 -25.71
CA ILE A 19 -1.53 16.68 -25.89
C ILE A 19 -1.72 18.14 -26.30
N THR A 20 -2.84 18.45 -26.95
CA THR A 20 -3.17 19.84 -27.28
C THR A 20 -3.72 20.58 -26.06
N ALA A 21 -3.71 21.92 -26.10
CA ALA A 21 -4.35 22.72 -25.06
C ALA A 21 -5.86 22.43 -24.91
N ALA A 22 -6.53 22.03 -26.00
CA ALA A 22 -7.94 21.65 -25.98
C ALA A 22 -8.16 20.31 -25.27
N ASP A 23 -7.28 19.33 -25.50
CA ASP A 23 -7.32 18.04 -24.80
C ASP A 23 -7.02 18.21 -23.31
N GLY A 24 -6.05 19.09 -22.98
CA GLY A 24 -5.76 19.46 -21.60
C GLY A 24 -6.95 20.07 -20.87
N GLU A 25 -7.72 20.95 -21.53
CA GLU A 25 -8.93 21.54 -20.94
C GLU A 25 -10.03 20.50 -20.69
N GLN A 26 -10.15 19.49 -21.56
CA GLN A 26 -11.08 18.36 -21.35
C GLN A 26 -10.65 17.50 -20.15
N LEU A 27 -9.35 17.23 -20.00
CA LEU A 27 -8.81 16.49 -18.87
C LEU A 27 -9.00 17.24 -17.55
N PHE A 28 -8.81 18.57 -17.52
CA PHE A 28 -9.10 19.36 -16.32
C PHE A 28 -10.58 19.33 -15.93
N LYS A 29 -11.50 19.37 -16.90
CA LYS A 29 -12.94 19.26 -16.64
C LYS A 29 -13.32 17.88 -16.12
N ALA A 30 -12.74 16.82 -16.68
CA ALA A 30 -12.95 15.46 -16.19
C ALA A 30 -12.42 15.29 -14.75
N LEU A 31 -11.27 15.88 -14.45
CA LEU A 31 -10.69 15.90 -13.09
C LEU A 31 -11.64 16.57 -12.08
N GLU A 32 -12.19 17.74 -12.43
CA GLU A 32 -13.14 18.46 -11.58
C GLU A 32 -14.48 17.73 -11.42
N GLN A 33 -14.96 17.05 -12.47
CA GLN A 33 -16.16 16.20 -12.38
C GLN A 33 -15.91 14.98 -11.49
N SER A 34 -14.76 14.33 -11.59
CA SER A 34 -14.41 13.20 -10.72
C SER A 34 -14.32 13.60 -9.25
N ALA A 35 -13.83 14.81 -8.95
CA ALA A 35 -13.81 15.36 -7.60
C ALA A 35 -15.22 15.67 -7.06
N SER A 36 -16.12 16.18 -7.92
CA SER A 36 -17.53 16.42 -7.58
C SER A 36 -18.33 15.13 -7.41
N GLU A 37 -18.00 14.07 -8.16
CA GLU A 37 -18.60 12.75 -8.03
C GLU A 37 -18.12 12.04 -6.76
N ALA A 38 -16.84 12.22 -6.39
CA ALA A 38 -16.32 11.76 -5.11
C ALA A 38 -16.97 12.48 -3.91
N GLU A 39 -17.25 13.79 -4.01
CA GLU A 39 -17.98 14.53 -2.96
C GLU A 39 -19.47 14.13 -2.86
N THR A 40 -20.11 13.74 -3.97
CA THR A 40 -21.53 13.33 -3.96
C THR A 40 -21.73 11.86 -3.58
N MET A 41 -20.69 11.03 -3.63
CA MET A 41 -20.68 9.66 -3.08
C MET A 41 -20.51 9.63 -1.53
N LEU A 42 -20.27 10.78 -0.89
CA LEU A 42 -20.15 10.92 0.57
C LEU A 42 -21.48 11.30 1.27
N ASP A 43 -22.55 11.55 0.49
CA ASP A 43 -23.86 11.99 0.99
C ASP A 43 -24.93 10.87 0.96
N GLU A 44 -24.54 9.59 1.03
CA GLU A 44 -25.50 8.50 1.31
C GLU A 44 -25.85 8.45 2.80
N GLU A 45 -27.15 8.27 3.08
CA GLU A 45 -27.75 8.31 4.41
C GLU A 45 -26.98 7.45 5.44
N PRO A 46 -26.83 7.93 6.69
CA PRO A 46 -26.17 7.16 7.73
C PRO A 46 -26.94 5.86 8.00
N LEU A 47 -26.21 4.74 8.00
CA LEU A 47 -26.72 3.44 8.42
C LEU A 47 -27.35 3.54 9.82
N PRO A 48 -28.48 2.87 10.09
CA PRO A 48 -29.22 3.09 11.32
C PRO A 48 -28.71 2.17 12.43
N PHE A 49 -27.51 2.34 12.98
CA PHE A 49 -27.11 1.54 14.15
C PHE A 49 -26.22 2.24 15.19
N ALA A 50 -26.60 1.91 16.43
CA ALA A 50 -25.98 2.11 17.73
C ALA A 50 -26.35 3.44 18.42
N ASP A 51 -27.09 3.30 19.54
CA ASP A 51 -27.43 4.36 20.46
C ASP A 51 -26.21 5.25 20.74
N GLU A 52 -26.44 6.57 20.78
CA GLU A 52 -25.46 7.57 21.22
C GLU A 52 -24.69 7.01 22.41
N ILE A 53 -23.36 6.95 22.28
CA ILE A 53 -22.46 6.72 23.42
C ILE A 53 -22.99 7.62 24.53
N PRO A 54 -23.41 7.07 25.69
CA PRO A 54 -24.00 7.88 26.72
C PRO A 54 -23.00 8.99 27.06
N PRO A 55 -23.45 10.26 27.14
CA PRO A 55 -22.54 11.37 27.40
C PRO A 55 -21.75 11.03 28.66
N VAL A 56 -20.43 10.96 28.52
CA VAL A 56 -19.51 10.80 29.65
C VAL A 56 -19.87 11.87 30.66
N ASP A 57 -20.06 11.49 31.93
CA ASP A 57 -20.37 12.43 33.00
C ASP A 57 -19.43 13.63 32.91
N ALA A 58 -20.00 14.82 32.77
CA ALA A 58 -19.21 16.05 32.68
C ALA A 58 -18.26 16.09 33.87
N ILE A 59 -16.95 16.20 33.60
CA ILE A 59 -15.93 16.42 34.62
C ILE A 59 -16.46 17.53 35.53
N PRO A 60 -16.61 17.28 36.85
CA PRO A 60 -17.21 18.25 37.75
C PRO A 60 -16.46 19.57 37.58
N ALA A 61 -17.21 20.63 37.26
CA ALA A 61 -16.63 21.95 37.08
C ALA A 61 -15.84 22.30 38.34
N LEU A 62 -14.52 22.36 38.20
CA LEU A 62 -13.65 22.85 39.26
C LEU A 62 -14.16 24.23 39.70
N PRO A 63 -14.12 24.56 41.00
CA PRO A 63 -14.46 25.89 41.46
C PRO A 63 -13.69 26.91 40.62
N ALA A 64 -14.38 27.95 40.16
CA ALA A 64 -13.77 28.99 39.34
C ALA A 64 -12.45 29.41 39.97
N ILE A 65 -11.36 29.26 39.21
CA ILE A 65 -10.06 29.78 39.62
C ILE A 65 -10.30 31.26 39.94
N PRO A 66 -10.03 31.73 41.17
CA PRO A 66 -10.16 33.13 41.47
C PRO A 66 -9.36 33.89 40.41
N ALA A 67 -9.99 34.85 39.75
CA ALA A 67 -9.35 35.66 38.71
C ALA A 67 -7.95 36.02 39.20
N ILE A 68 -6.92 35.77 38.36
CA ILE A 68 -5.54 36.14 38.63
C ILE A 68 -5.61 37.50 39.29
N PRO A 69 -5.27 37.64 40.59
CA PRO A 69 -5.29 38.94 41.21
C PRO A 69 -4.35 39.76 40.34
N ALA A 70 -4.90 40.76 39.64
CA ALA A 70 -4.08 41.72 38.92
C ALA A 70 -2.96 42.09 39.88
N MET A 71 -1.70 42.00 39.42
CA MET A 71 -0.51 42.32 40.22
C MET A 71 -0.90 43.41 41.21
N PRO A 72 -0.74 43.20 42.53
CA PRO A 72 -1.28 44.10 43.52
C PRO A 72 -0.98 45.54 43.09
N ARG A 73 -2.03 46.37 43.05
CA ARG A 73 -1.97 47.79 42.64
C ARG A 73 -1.10 48.66 43.58
N SER A 74 -0.13 48.08 44.28
CA SER A 74 0.99 48.78 44.93
C SER A 74 1.96 49.40 43.91
N PHE A 75 1.85 49.09 42.62
CA PHE A 75 2.60 49.74 41.53
C PHE A 75 2.01 51.08 41.04
N ARG A 76 1.36 51.87 41.90
CA ARG A 76 1.15 53.30 41.67
C ARG A 76 1.62 54.14 42.86
N ARG A 77 2.85 54.64 42.71
CA ARG A 77 3.40 55.85 43.31
C ARG A 77 3.49 55.82 44.85
N ASN A 78 4.53 55.14 45.34
CA ASN A 78 5.34 55.67 46.44
C ASN A 78 6.81 55.41 46.10
N GLY A 79 7.55 56.49 45.83
CA GLY A 79 9.00 56.43 45.68
C GLY A 79 9.62 56.17 47.04
N ARG A 80 9.96 54.90 47.31
CA ARG A 80 10.96 54.37 48.27
C ARG A 80 10.71 52.86 48.36
N ASN A 81 11.75 52.06 48.06
CA ASN A 81 11.79 50.60 47.98
C ASN A 81 11.49 50.00 46.59
N SER A 82 12.30 50.37 45.60
CA SER A 82 12.81 49.33 44.70
C SER A 82 13.68 48.39 45.56
N PRO A 83 13.61 47.06 45.40
CA PRO A 83 14.52 46.15 46.10
C PRO A 83 15.94 46.64 45.89
N SER A 84 16.68 46.86 46.97
CA SER A 84 18.03 47.41 46.82
C SER A 84 18.90 46.37 46.12
N PHE A 85 19.83 46.79 45.26
CA PHE A 85 20.83 45.88 44.69
C PHE A 85 21.54 45.05 45.78
N GLY A 86 21.73 45.63 46.97
CA GLY A 86 22.27 44.93 48.13
C GLY A 86 21.40 43.77 48.63
N GLU A 87 20.08 43.84 48.46
CA GLU A 87 19.16 42.76 48.81
C GLU A 87 19.23 41.62 47.80
N LEU A 88 19.24 41.91 46.50
CA LEU A 88 19.44 40.89 45.46
C LEU A 88 20.80 40.20 45.62
N ALA A 89 21.87 40.97 45.83
CA ALA A 89 23.20 40.44 46.09
C ALA A 89 23.27 39.60 47.37
N SER A 90 22.48 39.92 48.41
CA SER A 90 22.42 39.11 49.63
C SER A 90 21.75 37.75 49.39
N VAL A 91 20.63 37.72 48.66
CA VAL A 91 19.89 36.49 48.42
C VAL A 91 20.64 35.56 47.44
N LEU A 92 21.32 36.14 46.44
CA LEU A 92 22.22 35.41 45.52
C LEU A 92 23.41 34.82 46.27
N ARG A 93 24.02 35.58 47.20
CA ARG A 93 25.09 35.08 48.06
C ARG A 93 24.64 33.91 48.91
N ASP A 94 23.47 34.02 49.52
CA ASP A 94 22.88 32.93 50.31
C ASP A 94 22.55 31.70 49.44
N ALA A 95 22.41 31.87 48.13
CA ALA A 95 22.24 30.80 47.14
C ALA A 95 23.58 30.27 46.58
N GLY A 96 24.72 30.72 47.11
CA GLY A 96 26.05 30.27 46.68
C GLY A 96 26.70 31.13 45.60
N ILE A 97 26.04 32.18 45.12
CA ILE A 97 26.54 33.06 44.06
C ILE A 97 27.25 34.28 44.70
N ASP A 98 28.53 34.10 44.99
CA ASP A 98 29.37 35.08 45.71
C ASP A 98 29.98 36.19 44.82
N HIS A 99 30.05 35.95 43.52
CA HIS A 99 30.71 36.80 42.54
C HIS A 99 29.76 37.19 41.41
N LEU A 100 29.64 38.48 41.15
CA LEU A 100 28.81 39.04 40.08
C LEU A 100 29.63 40.05 39.28
N THR A 101 29.62 39.91 37.96
CA THR A 101 30.11 40.92 37.03
C THR A 101 29.04 41.99 36.76
N LEU A 102 29.42 43.10 36.12
CA LEU A 102 28.44 44.08 35.66
C LEU A 102 27.51 43.52 34.58
N SER A 103 27.95 42.53 33.80
CA SER A 103 27.13 41.83 32.80
C SER A 103 26.05 41.00 33.49
N ASP A 104 26.44 40.23 34.51
CA ASP A 104 25.55 39.38 35.30
C ASP A 104 24.39 40.19 35.91
N VAL A 105 24.70 41.39 36.42
CA VAL A 105 23.68 42.29 36.97
C VAL A 105 22.71 42.79 35.91
N GLN A 106 23.18 43.03 34.69
CA GLN A 106 22.32 43.41 33.57
C GLN A 106 21.42 42.25 33.16
N GLU A 107 21.95 41.03 33.07
CA GLU A 107 21.18 39.83 32.73
C GLU A 107 20.09 39.55 33.77
N LEU A 108 20.42 39.62 35.06
CA LEU A 108 19.44 39.51 36.15
C LEU A 108 18.29 40.52 36.00
N GLN A 109 18.59 41.76 35.62
CA GLN A 109 17.59 42.79 35.39
C GLN A 109 16.74 42.54 34.14
N VAL A 110 17.37 42.13 33.04
CA VAL A 110 16.70 41.82 31.76
C VAL A 110 15.70 40.68 31.94
N HIS A 111 16.07 39.63 32.66
CA HIS A 111 15.21 38.48 32.95
C HIS A 111 14.31 38.70 34.19
N ASN A 112 14.33 39.91 34.77
CA ASN A 112 13.52 40.32 35.92
C ASN A 112 13.63 39.36 37.11
N ILE A 113 14.85 38.90 37.42
CA ILE A 113 15.16 38.06 38.58
C ILE A 113 15.19 38.95 39.82
N THR A 114 14.24 38.73 40.73
CA THR A 114 14.07 39.53 41.95
C THR A 114 14.50 38.75 43.19
N PRO A 115 14.84 39.44 44.30
CA PRO A 115 15.10 38.77 45.58
C PRO A 115 13.91 37.90 46.03
N GLU A 116 12.68 38.36 45.78
CA GLU A 116 11.45 37.63 46.09
C GLU A 116 11.35 36.34 45.27
N TYR A 117 11.62 36.39 43.96
CA TYR A 117 11.61 35.21 43.10
C TYR A 117 12.59 34.15 43.61
N ILE A 118 13.84 34.53 43.91
CA ILE A 118 14.85 33.59 44.42
C ILE A 118 14.41 33.01 45.77
N ARG A 119 13.89 33.82 46.69
CA ARG A 119 13.41 33.34 48.00
C ARG A 119 12.25 32.36 47.85
N GLU A 120 11.28 32.65 46.99
CA GLU A 120 10.12 31.79 46.78
C GLU A 120 10.52 30.46 46.15
N MET A 121 11.36 30.47 45.12
CA MET A 121 11.85 29.25 44.47
C MET A 121 12.70 28.40 45.44
N ARG A 122 13.56 29.03 46.26
CA ARG A 122 14.31 28.32 47.32
C ARG A 122 13.43 27.80 48.46
N ALA A 123 12.37 28.52 48.82
CA ALA A 123 11.40 28.05 49.81
C ALA A 123 10.58 26.86 49.27
N LEU A 124 10.41 26.80 47.95
CA LEU A 124 9.96 25.62 47.23
C LEU A 124 11.10 24.63 47.03
N GLY A 125 12.20 24.67 47.78
CA GLY A 125 13.24 23.64 47.76
C GLY A 125 13.95 23.43 46.43
N LEU A 126 14.00 24.44 45.55
CA LEU A 126 14.96 24.44 44.45
C LEU A 126 16.32 24.91 44.97
N GLU A 127 17.34 24.09 44.73
CA GLU A 127 18.73 24.42 45.00
C GLU A 127 19.40 24.78 43.67
N ILE A 128 19.60 26.07 43.44
CA ILE A 128 20.18 26.61 42.20
C ILE A 128 21.40 27.42 42.60
N ASP A 129 22.58 26.97 42.18
CA ASP A 129 23.88 27.56 42.52
C ASP A 129 24.51 28.34 41.36
N SER A 130 23.90 28.28 40.18
CA SER A 130 24.34 28.97 38.97
C SER A 130 23.44 30.15 38.60
N LEU A 131 24.06 31.26 38.20
CA LEU A 131 23.34 32.40 37.65
C LEU A 131 22.58 32.03 36.37
N SER A 132 23.18 31.20 35.53
CA SER A 132 22.61 30.80 34.24
C SER A 132 21.31 30.02 34.41
N GLU A 133 21.21 29.16 35.43
CA GLU A 133 19.98 28.40 35.74
C GLU A 133 18.85 29.32 36.22
N TRP A 134 19.15 30.33 37.04
CA TRP A 134 18.15 31.34 37.43
C TRP A 134 17.61 32.11 36.21
N ILE A 135 18.48 32.41 35.25
CA ILE A 135 18.13 33.05 33.99
C ILE A 135 17.28 32.11 33.12
N ASP A 136 17.70 30.86 33.02
CA ASP A 136 17.04 29.83 32.20
C ASP A 136 15.59 29.61 32.65
N LEU A 137 15.36 29.42 33.96
CA LEU A 137 14.01 29.35 34.51
C LEU A 137 13.14 30.54 34.13
N ARG A 138 13.71 31.75 34.04
CA ARG A 138 12.96 32.94 33.63
C ARG A 138 12.75 33.04 32.14
N ILE A 139 13.67 32.55 31.32
CA ILE A 139 13.51 32.43 29.88
C ILE A 139 12.33 31.49 29.58
N HIS A 140 12.25 30.35 30.29
CA HIS A 140 11.19 29.36 30.16
C HIS A 140 9.93 29.70 30.99
N ASN A 141 9.79 30.94 31.48
CA ASN A 141 8.63 31.43 32.24
C ASN A 141 8.25 30.62 33.49
N ILE A 142 9.21 29.95 34.12
CA ILE A 142 8.99 29.15 35.32
C ILE A 142 8.69 30.08 36.50
N THR A 143 7.50 29.93 37.07
CA THR A 143 7.03 30.71 38.21
C THR A 143 7.01 29.89 39.50
N PRO A 144 7.10 30.54 40.69
CA PRO A 144 6.91 29.82 41.95
C PRO A 144 5.53 29.17 42.08
N LEU A 145 4.51 29.70 41.38
CA LEU A 145 3.18 29.07 41.34
C LEU A 145 3.22 27.75 40.57
N TYR A 146 3.82 27.75 39.37
CA TYR A 146 3.98 26.55 38.54
C TYR A 146 4.67 25.42 39.32
N VAL A 147 5.82 25.72 39.93
CA VAL A 147 6.57 24.76 40.76
C VAL A 147 5.74 24.25 41.93
N ARG A 148 5.00 25.14 42.62
CA ARG A 148 4.15 24.74 43.74
C ARG A 148 3.05 23.78 43.30
N GLU A 149 2.36 24.09 42.21
CA GLU A 149 1.25 23.27 41.73
C GLU A 149 1.75 21.89 41.26
N LEU A 150 2.86 21.81 40.52
CA LEU A 150 3.47 20.52 40.15
C LEU A 150 3.82 19.67 41.40
N ARG A 151 4.38 20.30 42.43
CA ARG A 151 4.70 19.62 43.71
C ARG A 151 3.48 19.18 44.49
N GLU A 152 2.41 19.96 44.50
CA GLU A 152 1.12 19.56 45.09
C GLU A 152 0.54 18.36 44.34
N MET A 153 0.85 18.24 43.05
CA MET A 153 0.65 17.05 42.25
C MET A 153 1.76 16.01 42.41
N GLY A 154 2.61 16.05 43.42
CA GLY A 154 3.56 14.97 43.68
C GLY A 154 4.71 14.85 42.67
N LEU A 155 4.81 15.76 41.67
CA LEU A 155 6.01 15.94 40.86
C LEU A 155 7.03 16.71 41.72
N THR A 156 7.71 15.96 42.56
CA THR A 156 8.71 16.46 43.51
C THR A 156 10.11 16.15 43.03
N ASN A 157 11.10 16.90 43.53
CA ASN A 157 12.51 16.75 43.19
C ASN A 157 12.89 17.09 41.74
N LEU A 158 12.04 17.85 41.05
CA LEU A 158 12.39 18.40 39.75
C LEU A 158 13.49 19.46 39.89
N ASP A 159 14.55 19.32 39.09
CA ASP A 159 15.60 20.32 38.97
C ASP A 159 15.20 21.48 38.05
N ALA A 160 16.10 22.46 37.89
CA ALA A 160 15.81 23.65 37.09
C ALA A 160 15.63 23.32 35.59
N GLY A 161 16.38 22.34 35.07
CA GLY A 161 16.31 21.90 33.68
C GLY A 161 15.03 21.11 33.41
N GLU A 162 14.67 20.17 34.28
CA GLU A 162 13.43 19.39 34.16
C GLU A 162 12.19 20.30 34.19
N LEU A 163 12.18 21.32 35.07
CA LEU A 163 11.11 22.33 35.09
C LEU A 163 11.05 23.15 33.80
N ALA A 164 12.20 23.55 33.26
CA ALA A 164 12.29 24.28 32.01
C ALA A 164 11.78 23.43 30.84
N GLU A 165 12.18 22.15 30.78
CA GLU A 165 11.75 21.21 29.74
C GLU A 165 10.25 20.95 29.81
N LEU A 166 9.70 20.65 30.99
CA LEU A 166 8.25 20.48 31.17
C LEU A 166 7.48 21.70 30.65
N SER A 167 7.91 22.92 31.00
CA SER A 167 7.24 24.12 30.53
C SER A 167 7.45 24.39 29.03
N GLU A 168 8.61 24.03 28.46
CA GLU A 168 8.89 24.17 27.04
C GLU A 168 7.98 23.25 26.20
N GLN A 169 7.67 22.06 26.74
CA GLN A 169 6.78 21.08 26.12
C GLN A 169 5.31 21.28 26.52
N ASP A 170 4.93 22.49 26.97
CA ASP A 170 3.56 22.85 27.36
C ASP A 170 2.92 21.98 28.46
N VAL A 171 3.74 21.28 29.26
CA VAL A 171 3.26 20.47 30.40
C VAL A 171 2.81 21.40 31.53
N SER A 172 1.49 21.61 31.60
CA SER A 172 0.88 22.46 32.61
C SER A 172 0.40 21.67 33.84
N PRO A 173 0.33 22.31 35.02
CA PRO A 173 -0.35 21.77 36.19
C PRO A 173 -1.76 21.25 35.88
N LYS A 174 -2.50 21.96 35.02
CA LYS A 174 -3.83 21.53 34.58
C LYS A 174 -3.77 20.21 33.80
N PHE A 175 -2.85 20.08 32.85
CA PHE A 175 -2.66 18.87 32.06
C PHE A 175 -2.35 17.66 32.96
N VAL A 176 -1.40 17.79 33.89
CA VAL A 176 -1.07 16.76 34.89
C VAL A 176 -2.29 16.35 35.72
N SER A 177 -3.09 17.33 36.17
CA SER A 177 -4.33 17.06 36.92
C SER A 177 -5.37 16.34 36.07
N GLU A 178 -5.49 16.66 34.79
CA GLU A 178 -6.46 16.04 33.88
C GLU A 178 -6.04 14.61 33.50
N LEU A 179 -4.75 14.34 33.28
CA LEU A 179 -4.23 12.98 33.07
C LEU A 179 -4.57 12.05 34.25
N ARG A 180 -4.43 12.55 35.48
CA ARG A 180 -4.81 11.80 36.68
C ARG A 180 -6.29 11.57 36.82
N ALA A 181 -7.11 12.56 36.45
CA ALA A 181 -8.55 12.42 36.40
C ALA A 181 -8.97 11.39 35.33
N ALA A 182 -8.24 11.33 34.22
CA ALA A 182 -8.38 10.32 33.17
C ALA A 182 -7.89 8.93 33.61
N GLY A 183 -7.22 8.81 34.76
CA GLY A 183 -6.83 7.53 35.37
C GLY A 183 -5.37 7.16 35.21
N LEU A 184 -4.57 7.93 34.48
CA LEU A 184 -3.12 7.77 34.41
C LEU A 184 -2.48 8.40 35.66
N LYS A 185 -2.02 7.57 36.59
CA LYS A 185 -1.60 8.04 37.94
C LYS A 185 -0.11 7.93 38.20
N ASP A 186 0.52 6.97 37.54
CA ASP A 186 1.93 6.66 37.67
C ASP A 186 2.59 7.16 36.39
N PHE A 187 3.24 8.32 36.48
CA PHE A 187 4.08 8.86 35.43
C PHE A 187 5.24 9.67 36.02
N ASP A 188 6.36 9.73 35.31
CA ASP A 188 7.46 10.63 35.58
C ASP A 188 7.44 11.89 34.67
N SER A 189 8.47 12.73 34.77
CA SER A 189 8.57 13.95 33.95
C SER A 189 8.76 13.66 32.47
N ASP A 190 9.49 12.59 32.14
CA ASP A 190 9.82 12.24 30.75
C ASP A 190 8.58 11.72 30.04
N GLU A 191 7.80 10.88 30.72
CA GLU A 191 6.50 10.39 30.26
C GLU A 191 5.49 11.53 30.04
N LEU A 192 5.46 12.54 30.93
CA LEU A 192 4.61 13.72 30.74
C LEU A 192 5.00 14.53 29.51
N ILE A 193 6.31 14.68 29.30
CA ILE A 193 6.87 15.36 28.14
C ILE A 193 6.50 14.59 26.86
N GLU A 194 6.64 13.27 26.88
CA GLU A 194 6.32 12.38 25.76
C GLU A 194 4.84 12.45 25.38
N LEU A 195 3.93 12.35 26.36
CA LEU A 195 2.50 12.52 26.14
C LEU A 195 2.19 13.88 25.51
N SER A 196 2.81 14.95 26.01
CA SER A 196 2.58 16.30 25.50
C SER A 196 3.12 16.49 24.08
N ARG A 197 4.35 16.02 23.81
CA ARG A 197 5.00 16.08 22.49
C ARG A 197 4.20 15.35 21.42
N ASN A 198 3.63 14.20 21.75
CA ASN A 198 2.80 13.40 20.84
C ASN A 198 1.33 13.83 20.85
N GLY A 199 0.96 14.89 21.57
CA GLY A 199 -0.40 15.43 21.57
C GLY A 199 -1.45 14.55 22.25
N ILE A 200 -1.02 13.65 23.14
CA ILE A 200 -1.91 12.72 23.85
C ILE A 200 -2.76 13.48 24.85
N SER A 201 -4.07 13.53 24.58
CA SER A 201 -5.00 14.29 25.42
C SER A 201 -5.55 13.43 26.57
N PRO A 202 -5.86 14.03 27.74
CA PRO A 202 -6.59 13.33 28.81
C PRO A 202 -7.95 12.77 28.35
N LYS A 203 -8.57 13.41 27.36
CA LYS A 203 -9.81 12.94 26.74
C LYS A 203 -9.59 11.62 25.99
N PHE A 204 -8.55 11.53 25.16
CA PHE A 204 -8.18 10.31 24.44
C PHE A 204 -7.99 9.13 25.41
N ILE A 205 -7.19 9.33 26.47
CA ILE A 205 -6.99 8.31 27.52
C ILE A 205 -8.32 7.91 28.17
N SER A 206 -9.17 8.88 28.53
CA SER A 206 -10.48 8.59 29.15
C SER A 206 -11.39 7.77 28.23
N GLU A 207 -11.40 8.08 26.93
CA GLU A 207 -12.20 7.36 25.93
C GLU A 207 -11.68 5.93 25.74
N LEU A 208 -10.36 5.71 25.60
CA LEU A 208 -9.76 4.37 25.54
C LEU A 208 -10.11 3.52 26.76
N ARG A 209 -10.02 4.10 27.96
CA ARG A 209 -10.41 3.41 29.20
C ARG A 209 -11.90 3.10 29.27
N SER A 210 -12.76 3.98 28.73
CA SER A 210 -14.21 3.70 28.64
C SER A 210 -14.52 2.54 27.70
N LEU A 211 -13.65 2.34 26.71
CA LEU A 211 -13.60 1.16 25.86
C LEU A 211 -12.80 0.05 26.54
N GLY A 212 -12.54 0.06 27.84
CA GLY A 212 -11.90 -1.06 28.54
C GLY A 212 -10.41 -1.29 28.25
N LEU A 213 -9.74 -0.42 27.48
CA LEU A 213 -8.27 -0.39 27.42
C LEU A 213 -7.76 0.37 28.65
N THR A 214 -7.70 -0.30 29.80
CA THR A 214 -7.43 0.35 31.09
C THR A 214 -5.98 0.31 31.53
N ASP A 215 -5.18 -0.58 30.95
CA ASP A 215 -3.86 -0.96 31.43
C ASP A 215 -2.79 -0.65 30.38
N LEU A 216 -2.95 0.50 29.70
CA LEU A 216 -1.98 0.99 28.72
C LEU A 216 -0.87 1.82 29.38
N ASP A 217 0.37 1.59 28.98
CA ASP A 217 1.48 2.47 29.31
C ASP A 217 1.59 3.68 28.36
N VAL A 218 2.57 4.55 28.59
CA VAL A 218 2.75 5.77 27.79
C VAL A 218 3.20 5.45 26.37
N ASP A 219 4.04 4.43 26.19
CA ASP A 219 4.53 4.01 24.88
C ASP A 219 3.35 3.51 24.03
N GLU A 220 2.48 2.66 24.58
CA GLU A 220 1.29 2.14 23.92
C GLU A 220 0.28 3.25 23.57
N LEU A 221 0.10 4.25 24.45
CA LEU A 221 -0.76 5.41 24.17
C LEU A 221 -0.24 6.25 22.99
N VAL A 222 1.07 6.44 22.95
CA VAL A 222 1.75 7.16 21.87
C VAL A 222 1.68 6.37 20.57
N GLU A 223 1.90 5.06 20.62
CA GLU A 223 1.81 4.16 19.48
C GLU A 223 0.42 4.19 18.85
N LEU A 224 -0.64 3.97 19.62
CA LEU A 224 -2.02 4.07 19.13
C LEU A 224 -2.29 5.42 18.46
N SER A 225 -1.81 6.53 19.04
CA SER A 225 -2.01 7.86 18.47
C SER A 225 -1.20 8.09 17.19
N ASN A 226 0.03 7.59 17.12
CA ASN A 226 0.91 7.78 15.96
C ASN A 226 0.45 6.97 14.74
N HIS A 227 -0.22 5.85 14.98
CA HIS A 227 -0.78 4.97 13.97
C HIS A 227 -2.27 5.24 13.71
N ASP A 228 -2.76 6.45 14.05
CA ASP A 228 -4.13 6.91 13.80
C ASP A 228 -5.25 6.02 14.41
N VAL A 229 -4.92 5.23 15.44
CA VAL A 229 -5.87 4.38 16.17
C VAL A 229 -6.73 5.24 17.11
N SER A 230 -7.88 5.67 16.61
CA SER A 230 -8.83 6.48 17.38
C SER A 230 -9.74 5.64 18.30
N PRO A 231 -10.25 6.20 19.41
CA PRO A 231 -11.29 5.54 20.21
C PRO A 231 -12.55 5.21 19.40
N LYS A 232 -12.85 6.03 18.37
CA LYS A 232 -13.95 5.76 17.44
C LYS A 232 -13.71 4.48 16.64
N LEU A 233 -12.51 4.30 16.08
CA LEU A 233 -12.13 3.08 15.36
C LEU A 233 -12.31 1.84 16.25
N ILE A 234 -11.76 1.87 17.47
CA ILE A 234 -11.88 0.77 18.44
C ILE A 234 -13.35 0.46 18.76
N ALA A 235 -14.18 1.49 18.96
CA ALA A 235 -15.61 1.31 19.23
C ALA A 235 -16.35 0.64 18.05
N GLU A 236 -16.02 1.04 16.82
CA GLU A 236 -16.61 0.48 15.59
C GLU A 236 -16.16 -0.97 15.35
N LEU A 237 -14.87 -1.29 15.55
CA LEU A 237 -14.36 -2.66 15.48
C LEU A 237 -15.07 -3.59 16.47
N ARG A 238 -15.31 -3.12 17.70
CA ARG A 238 -16.05 -3.87 18.72
C ARG A 238 -17.53 -4.01 18.42
N ALA A 239 -18.16 -3.02 17.79
CA ALA A 239 -19.53 -3.15 17.30
C ALA A 239 -19.64 -4.22 16.20
N LEU A 240 -18.56 -4.39 15.43
CA LEU A 240 -18.35 -5.51 14.53
C LEU A 240 -17.85 -6.76 15.28
N GLY A 241 -17.88 -6.83 16.61
CA GLY A 241 -17.51 -8.05 17.34
C GLY A 241 -16.04 -8.46 17.24
N LEU A 242 -15.15 -7.62 16.70
CA LEU A 242 -13.72 -7.74 16.93
C LEU A 242 -13.47 -7.18 18.34
N VAL A 243 -13.51 -8.09 19.30
CA VAL A 243 -13.30 -7.80 20.73
C VAL A 243 -11.95 -8.35 21.15
N ASP A 244 -11.42 -7.82 22.25
CA ASP A 244 -10.17 -8.27 22.87
C ASP A 244 -8.91 -8.17 21.99
N LEU A 245 -8.90 -7.21 21.04
CA LEU A 245 -7.71 -6.86 20.26
C LEU A 245 -6.63 -6.22 21.14
N ASP A 246 -5.37 -6.61 20.94
CA ASP A 246 -4.23 -5.93 21.54
C ASP A 246 -3.80 -4.67 20.76
N VAL A 247 -2.79 -3.97 21.26
CA VAL A 247 -2.31 -2.71 20.65
C VAL A 247 -1.73 -2.97 19.27
N ASP A 248 -0.93 -4.03 19.12
CA ASP A 248 -0.29 -4.41 17.87
C ASP A 248 -1.35 -4.71 16.79
N GLU A 249 -2.38 -5.48 17.12
CA GLU A 249 -3.49 -5.81 16.21
C GLU A 249 -4.29 -4.56 15.79
N LEU A 250 -4.52 -3.62 16.72
CA LEU A 250 -5.20 -2.37 16.41
C LEU A 250 -4.39 -1.47 15.46
N VAL A 251 -3.08 -1.40 15.70
CA VAL A 251 -2.14 -0.68 14.85
C VAL A 251 -2.07 -1.32 13.47
N GLU A 252 -1.97 -2.65 13.39
CA GLU A 252 -1.90 -3.38 12.13
C GLU A 252 -3.14 -3.14 11.25
N LEU A 253 -4.34 -3.21 11.83
CA LEU A 253 -5.57 -2.88 11.12
C LEU A 253 -5.56 -1.43 10.58
N SER A 254 -5.04 -0.49 11.37
CA SER A 254 -4.99 0.92 10.98
C SER A 254 -3.97 1.18 9.87
N ASP A 255 -2.75 0.66 10.01
CA ASP A 255 -1.63 0.84 9.07
C ASP A 255 -1.91 0.22 7.69
N HIS A 256 -2.73 -0.84 7.66
CA HIS A 256 -3.13 -1.53 6.43
C HIS A 256 -4.51 -1.08 5.90
N ASP A 257 -4.99 0.10 6.32
CA ASP A 257 -6.25 0.71 5.86
C ASP A 257 -7.50 -0.20 6.03
N VAL A 258 -7.48 -1.10 7.02
CA VAL A 258 -8.59 -2.02 7.31
C VAL A 258 -9.70 -1.29 8.07
N SER A 259 -10.57 -0.61 7.31
CA SER A 259 -11.66 0.17 7.91
C SER A 259 -12.80 -0.71 8.47
N PRO A 260 -13.54 -0.24 9.49
CA PRO A 260 -14.76 -0.91 9.95
C PRO A 260 -15.81 -1.11 8.84
N LYS A 261 -15.89 -0.17 7.89
CA LYS A 261 -16.77 -0.30 6.72
C LYS A 261 -16.35 -1.49 5.85
N TYR A 262 -15.07 -1.63 5.56
CA TYR A 262 -14.52 -2.76 4.80
C TYR A 262 -14.87 -4.10 5.48
N ILE A 263 -14.60 -4.22 6.78
CA ILE A 263 -14.93 -5.42 7.57
C ILE A 263 -16.45 -5.72 7.53
N ALA A 264 -17.30 -4.70 7.66
CA ALA A 264 -18.75 -4.87 7.60
C ALA A 264 -19.20 -5.41 6.22
N GLU A 265 -18.69 -4.86 5.13
CA GLU A 265 -19.00 -5.30 3.77
C GLU A 265 -18.53 -6.73 3.51
N LEU A 266 -17.33 -7.12 3.96
CA LEU A 266 -16.84 -8.51 3.86
C LEU A 266 -17.79 -9.49 4.56
N ARG A 267 -18.29 -9.12 5.74
CA ARG A 267 -19.22 -9.95 6.53
C ARG A 267 -20.59 -10.07 5.91
N GLU A 268 -21.10 -9.01 5.29
CA GLU A 268 -22.33 -9.04 4.50
C GLU A 268 -22.19 -9.97 3.29
N LEU A 269 -20.99 -10.03 2.71
CA LEU A 269 -20.63 -10.96 1.65
C LEU A 269 -20.32 -12.37 2.13
N GLY A 270 -20.44 -12.66 3.44
CA GLY A 270 -20.36 -14.00 4.01
C GLY A 270 -19.01 -14.36 4.63
N LEU A 271 -18.00 -13.51 4.56
CA LEU A 271 -16.71 -13.70 5.23
C LEU A 271 -16.82 -13.21 6.69
N LYS A 272 -17.39 -14.06 7.55
CA LYS A 272 -17.78 -13.66 8.91
C LYS A 272 -16.75 -13.93 9.99
N ASP A 273 -15.89 -14.91 9.76
CA ASP A 273 -14.99 -15.47 10.77
C ASP A 273 -13.52 -15.22 10.40
N LEU A 274 -13.21 -14.00 9.92
CA LEU A 274 -11.85 -13.59 9.58
C LEU A 274 -11.08 -13.07 10.81
N GLY A 275 -9.84 -13.53 10.95
CA GLY A 275 -8.86 -12.97 11.88
C GLY A 275 -8.26 -11.63 11.41
N VAL A 276 -7.45 -11.00 12.25
CA VAL A 276 -6.76 -9.73 11.92
C VAL A 276 -5.84 -9.94 10.72
N ASP A 277 -4.96 -10.95 10.78
CA ASP A 277 -4.05 -11.32 9.69
C ASP A 277 -4.78 -11.48 8.34
N GLU A 278 -5.91 -12.19 8.31
CA GLU A 278 -6.69 -12.42 7.09
C GLU A 278 -7.34 -11.13 6.56
N LEU A 279 -7.81 -10.25 7.44
CA LEU A 279 -8.35 -8.95 7.05
C LEU A 279 -7.27 -8.05 6.45
N VAL A 280 -6.09 -8.04 7.07
CA VAL A 280 -4.91 -7.30 6.64
C VAL A 280 -4.39 -7.83 5.30
N GLU A 281 -4.38 -9.15 5.12
CA GLU A 281 -3.95 -9.81 3.89
C GLU A 281 -4.88 -9.42 2.72
N LEU A 282 -6.20 -9.55 2.89
CA LEU A 282 -7.16 -9.14 1.86
C LEU A 282 -7.03 -7.65 1.51
N ALA A 283 -6.83 -6.77 2.50
CA ALA A 283 -6.67 -5.34 2.27
C ALA A 283 -5.35 -5.02 1.54
N THR A 284 -4.24 -5.64 1.96
CA THR A 284 -2.91 -5.44 1.38
C THR A 284 -2.83 -5.90 -0.08
N HIS A 285 -3.62 -6.91 -0.44
CA HIS A 285 -3.74 -7.42 -1.81
C HIS A 285 -4.89 -6.79 -2.61
N ASP A 286 -5.40 -5.63 -2.17
CA ASP A 286 -6.43 -4.84 -2.85
C ASP A 286 -7.74 -5.60 -3.13
N ILE A 287 -8.06 -6.63 -2.32
CA ILE A 287 -9.26 -7.44 -2.47
C ILE A 287 -10.48 -6.66 -1.98
N SER A 288 -11.14 -5.97 -2.91
CA SER A 288 -12.31 -5.14 -2.60
C SER A 288 -13.60 -5.95 -2.38
N PRO A 289 -14.55 -5.47 -1.55
CA PRO A 289 -15.86 -6.11 -1.40
C PRO A 289 -16.65 -6.14 -2.73
N LYS A 290 -16.42 -5.15 -3.61
CA LYS A 290 -17.00 -5.14 -4.96
C LYS A 290 -16.48 -6.28 -5.84
N TYR A 291 -15.18 -6.59 -5.76
CA TYR A 291 -14.57 -7.71 -6.46
C TYR A 291 -15.19 -9.02 -5.99
N LEU A 292 -15.22 -9.25 -4.67
CA LEU A 292 -15.87 -10.41 -4.04
C LEU A 292 -17.34 -10.56 -4.44
N ALA A 293 -18.12 -9.47 -4.39
CA ALA A 293 -19.53 -9.50 -4.77
C ALA A 293 -19.76 -9.93 -6.23
N LYS A 294 -18.82 -9.62 -7.14
CA LYS A 294 -18.88 -10.09 -8.53
C LYS A 294 -18.48 -11.57 -8.64
N LEU A 295 -17.42 -12.00 -7.95
CA LEU A 295 -17.01 -13.41 -7.91
C LEU A 295 -18.16 -14.31 -7.42
N ARG A 296 -18.85 -13.92 -6.35
CA ARG A 296 -20.03 -14.65 -5.83
C ARG A 296 -21.18 -14.71 -6.83
N LYS A 297 -21.43 -13.64 -7.61
CA LYS A 297 -22.42 -13.67 -8.70
C LYS A 297 -22.02 -14.60 -9.84
N LEU A 298 -20.72 -14.83 -9.99
CA LEU A 298 -20.14 -15.85 -10.85
C LEU A 298 -20.04 -17.20 -10.11
N GLY A 299 -20.73 -17.43 -9.01
CA GLY A 299 -20.78 -18.74 -8.34
C GLY A 299 -19.50 -19.17 -7.63
N PHE A 300 -18.51 -18.28 -7.48
CA PHE A 300 -17.34 -18.49 -6.63
C PHE A 300 -17.69 -18.13 -5.18
N ASP A 301 -18.57 -18.94 -4.57
CA ASP A 301 -19.11 -18.68 -3.23
C ASP A 301 -18.25 -19.24 -2.08
N ASN A 302 -17.35 -20.18 -2.38
CA ASN A 302 -16.60 -20.96 -1.40
C ASN A 302 -15.08 -20.84 -1.64
N LEU A 303 -14.59 -19.63 -1.81
CA LEU A 303 -13.15 -19.34 -1.86
C LEU A 303 -12.66 -19.00 -0.45
N ASP A 304 -11.49 -19.52 -0.10
CA ASP A 304 -10.78 -19.06 1.10
C ASP A 304 -9.98 -17.78 0.82
N VAL A 305 -9.26 -17.27 1.83
CA VAL A 305 -8.49 -16.02 1.71
C VAL A 305 -7.34 -16.19 0.72
N ASP A 306 -6.64 -17.32 0.77
CA ASP A 306 -5.52 -17.64 -0.12
C ASP A 306 -5.99 -17.62 -1.58
N ASP A 307 -7.12 -18.28 -1.90
CA ASP A 307 -7.71 -18.29 -3.23
C ASP A 307 -8.03 -16.86 -3.74
N LEU A 308 -8.60 -16.02 -2.87
CA LEU A 308 -8.98 -14.65 -3.22
C LEU A 308 -7.77 -13.78 -3.53
N VAL A 309 -6.74 -13.91 -2.70
CA VAL A 309 -5.45 -13.22 -2.84
C VAL A 309 -4.73 -13.71 -4.09
N GLU A 310 -4.75 -15.01 -4.38
CA GLU A 310 -4.15 -15.60 -5.58
C GLU A 310 -4.81 -15.03 -6.85
N LEU A 311 -6.13 -15.05 -6.93
CA LEU A 311 -6.85 -14.45 -8.07
C LEU A 311 -6.54 -12.96 -8.24
N GLY A 312 -6.48 -12.20 -7.14
CA GLY A 312 -6.16 -10.77 -7.15
C GLY A 312 -4.73 -10.48 -7.63
N ASN A 313 -3.75 -11.21 -7.11
CA ASN A 313 -2.33 -11.05 -7.43
C ASN A 313 -2.00 -11.41 -8.88
N HIS A 314 -2.80 -12.29 -9.49
CA HIS A 314 -2.63 -12.75 -10.86
C HIS A 314 -3.60 -12.07 -11.84
N ASP A 315 -4.12 -10.89 -11.48
CA ASP A 315 -4.97 -10.04 -12.32
C ASP A 315 -6.24 -10.74 -12.87
N VAL A 316 -6.73 -11.76 -12.17
CA VAL A 316 -7.93 -12.52 -12.58
C VAL A 316 -9.17 -11.70 -12.28
N SER A 317 -9.64 -10.96 -13.29
CA SER A 317 -10.83 -10.11 -13.16
C SER A 317 -12.15 -10.90 -13.24
N PRO A 318 -13.24 -10.44 -12.59
CA PRO A 318 -14.55 -11.06 -12.75
C PRO A 318 -15.08 -10.97 -14.19
N GLU A 319 -14.70 -9.93 -14.93
CA GLU A 319 -15.00 -9.77 -16.35
C GLU A 319 -14.35 -10.88 -17.18
N PHE A 320 -13.07 -11.17 -16.94
CA PHE A 320 -12.34 -12.28 -17.58
C PHE A 320 -13.04 -13.62 -17.33
N ILE A 321 -13.35 -13.94 -16.07
CA ILE A 321 -14.09 -15.15 -15.70
C ILE A 321 -15.45 -15.23 -16.43
N ALA A 322 -16.20 -14.11 -16.47
CA ALA A 322 -17.50 -14.06 -17.13
C ALA A 322 -17.41 -14.32 -18.65
N GLU A 323 -16.37 -13.80 -19.30
CA GLU A 323 -16.12 -14.02 -20.73
C GLU A 323 -15.73 -15.47 -21.01
N LEU A 324 -14.85 -16.07 -20.19
CA LEU A 324 -14.50 -17.49 -20.28
C LEU A 324 -15.73 -18.40 -20.19
N ARG A 325 -16.63 -18.13 -19.23
CA ARG A 325 -17.91 -18.84 -19.13
C ARG A 325 -18.81 -18.63 -20.35
N GLY A 326 -18.84 -17.42 -20.89
CA GLY A 326 -19.54 -17.12 -22.14
C GLY A 326 -19.05 -17.95 -23.34
N LEU A 327 -17.81 -18.43 -23.29
CA LEU A 327 -17.19 -19.32 -24.29
C LEU A 327 -17.37 -20.81 -23.98
N GLY A 328 -17.95 -21.16 -22.82
CA GLY A 328 -18.22 -22.53 -22.38
C GLY A 328 -17.18 -23.10 -21.41
N PHE A 329 -16.27 -22.29 -20.87
CA PHE A 329 -15.34 -22.68 -19.81
C PHE A 329 -16.00 -22.46 -18.44
N ASP A 330 -17.02 -23.26 -18.14
CA ASP A 330 -17.86 -23.07 -16.95
C ASP A 330 -17.24 -23.60 -15.65
N ASP A 331 -16.36 -24.61 -15.76
CA ASP A 331 -15.86 -25.44 -14.65
C ASP A 331 -14.33 -25.27 -14.42
N LEU A 332 -13.79 -24.06 -14.59
CA LEU A 332 -12.39 -23.75 -14.27
C LEU A 332 -12.22 -23.52 -12.77
N ASP A 333 -11.17 -24.12 -12.19
CA ASP A 333 -10.73 -23.82 -10.82
C ASP A 333 -9.82 -22.58 -10.76
N VAL A 334 -9.41 -22.20 -9.53
CA VAL A 334 -8.57 -21.02 -9.29
C VAL A 334 -7.22 -21.14 -9.98
N GLU A 335 -6.55 -22.28 -9.85
CA GLU A 335 -5.24 -22.54 -10.45
C GLU A 335 -5.30 -22.39 -11.98
N GLN A 336 -6.33 -22.95 -12.62
CA GLN A 336 -6.55 -22.83 -14.06
C GLN A 336 -6.84 -21.39 -14.52
N LEU A 337 -7.63 -20.64 -13.76
CA LEU A 337 -7.89 -19.22 -14.07
C LEU A 337 -6.62 -18.38 -13.99
N VAL A 338 -5.83 -18.62 -12.94
CA VAL A 338 -4.53 -17.99 -12.70
C VAL A 338 -3.54 -18.35 -13.80
N GLU A 339 -3.49 -19.62 -14.22
CA GLU A 339 -2.62 -20.08 -15.30
C GLU A 339 -2.93 -19.38 -16.63
N LEU A 340 -4.21 -19.36 -17.03
CA LEU A 340 -4.64 -18.64 -18.24
C LEU A 340 -4.28 -17.15 -18.17
N SER A 341 -4.49 -16.50 -17.03
CA SER A 341 -4.16 -15.09 -16.83
C SER A 341 -2.64 -14.83 -16.92
N ASN A 342 -1.83 -15.62 -16.22
CA ASN A 342 -0.37 -15.50 -16.19
C ASN A 342 0.28 -15.69 -17.56
N HIS A 343 -0.36 -16.46 -18.44
CA HIS A 343 0.10 -16.70 -19.79
C HIS A 343 -0.55 -15.79 -20.85
N ASP A 344 -1.20 -14.70 -20.42
CA ASP A 344 -1.85 -13.71 -21.29
C ASP A 344 -2.88 -14.33 -22.25
N ILE A 345 -3.56 -15.40 -21.83
CA ILE A 345 -4.55 -16.09 -22.65
C ILE A 345 -5.85 -15.27 -22.67
N SER A 346 -6.05 -14.51 -23.74
CA SER A 346 -7.26 -13.70 -23.90
C SER A 346 -8.52 -14.53 -24.26
N PRO A 347 -9.73 -14.12 -23.80
CA PRO A 347 -10.98 -14.70 -24.27
C PRO A 347 -11.19 -14.59 -25.79
N GLU A 348 -10.67 -13.54 -26.43
CA GLU A 348 -10.65 -13.42 -27.89
C GLU A 348 -9.88 -14.56 -28.56
N PHE A 349 -8.70 -14.89 -28.06
CA PHE A 349 -7.90 -15.99 -28.60
C PHE A 349 -8.65 -17.32 -28.49
N LEU A 350 -9.25 -17.61 -27.34
CA LEU A 350 -10.06 -18.83 -27.14
C LEU A 350 -11.27 -18.89 -28.07
N LYS A 351 -11.94 -17.75 -28.26
CA LYS A 351 -13.05 -17.65 -29.22
C LYS A 351 -12.58 -17.98 -30.64
N GLU A 352 -11.45 -17.43 -31.07
CA GLU A 352 -10.89 -17.68 -32.39
C GLU A 352 -10.48 -19.15 -32.58
N LEU A 353 -9.88 -19.80 -31.58
CA LEU A 353 -9.56 -21.23 -31.60
C LEU A 353 -10.84 -22.07 -31.82
N ARG A 354 -11.91 -21.75 -31.09
CA ARG A 354 -13.22 -22.41 -31.25
C ARG A 354 -13.82 -22.16 -32.63
N GLU A 355 -13.73 -20.95 -33.18
CA GLU A 355 -14.19 -20.66 -34.54
C GLU A 355 -13.42 -21.45 -35.62
N LEU A 356 -12.18 -21.83 -35.33
CA LEU A 356 -11.33 -22.69 -36.18
C LEU A 356 -11.54 -24.19 -35.94
N GLY A 357 -12.45 -24.57 -35.04
CA GLY A 357 -12.85 -25.96 -34.79
C GLY A 357 -12.15 -26.65 -33.63
N LEU A 358 -11.28 -25.95 -32.90
CA LEU A 358 -10.64 -26.45 -31.67
C LEU A 358 -11.57 -26.21 -30.48
N HIS A 359 -12.49 -27.15 -30.24
CA HIS A 359 -13.51 -27.02 -29.20
C HIS A 359 -13.19 -27.75 -27.90
N ASP A 360 -12.33 -28.78 -27.98
CA ASP A 360 -12.08 -29.76 -26.93
C ASP A 360 -10.62 -29.67 -26.45
N LEU A 361 -10.15 -28.46 -26.15
CA LEU A 361 -8.83 -28.22 -25.59
C LEU A 361 -8.90 -28.12 -24.07
N ASP A 362 -7.97 -28.74 -23.36
CA ASP A 362 -7.75 -28.46 -21.94
C ASP A 362 -6.90 -27.18 -21.73
N VAL A 363 -6.73 -26.79 -20.46
CA VAL A 363 -6.04 -25.54 -20.11
C VAL A 363 -4.56 -25.62 -20.47
N ASP A 364 -3.90 -26.75 -20.23
CA ASP A 364 -2.50 -26.97 -20.56
C ASP A 364 -2.26 -26.79 -22.08
N GLU A 365 -3.11 -27.41 -22.91
CA GLU A 365 -3.05 -27.29 -24.37
C GLU A 365 -3.27 -25.85 -24.84
N ILE A 366 -4.23 -25.14 -24.23
CA ILE A 366 -4.50 -23.72 -24.53
C ILE A 366 -3.27 -22.85 -24.22
N VAL A 367 -2.67 -23.07 -23.06
CA VAL A 367 -1.48 -22.34 -22.59
C VAL A 367 -0.30 -22.66 -23.48
N GLU A 368 -0.11 -23.92 -23.89
CA GLU A 368 0.95 -24.33 -24.79
C GLU A 368 0.84 -23.62 -26.15
N LEU A 369 -0.37 -23.58 -26.74
CA LEU A 369 -0.61 -22.83 -27.99
C LEU A 369 -0.26 -21.34 -27.84
N GLY A 370 -0.71 -20.70 -26.75
CA GLY A 370 -0.45 -19.28 -26.48
C GLY A 370 1.04 -18.97 -26.30
N THR A 371 1.70 -19.72 -25.42
CA THR A 371 3.14 -19.54 -25.08
C THR A 371 4.06 -19.80 -26.28
N HIS A 372 3.70 -20.72 -27.17
CA HIS A 372 4.41 -20.95 -28.43
C HIS A 372 4.03 -19.97 -29.56
N ASN A 373 3.30 -18.89 -29.22
CA ASN A 373 2.89 -17.83 -30.15
C ASN A 373 2.12 -18.37 -31.36
N VAL A 374 1.29 -19.38 -31.14
CA VAL A 374 0.28 -19.80 -32.12
C VAL A 374 -0.77 -18.68 -32.19
N THR A 375 -1.12 -18.27 -33.41
CA THR A 375 -2.15 -17.25 -33.62
C THR A 375 -3.28 -17.87 -34.43
N ALA A 376 -4.51 -17.42 -34.24
CA ALA A 376 -5.64 -17.86 -35.06
C ALA A 376 -5.39 -17.66 -36.55
N ARG A 377 -4.71 -16.56 -36.93
CA ARG A 377 -4.29 -16.32 -38.32
C ARG A 377 -3.35 -17.42 -38.83
N TYR A 378 -2.35 -17.81 -38.05
CA TYR A 378 -1.44 -18.89 -38.42
C TYR A 378 -2.20 -20.20 -38.64
N LEU A 379 -3.05 -20.58 -37.69
CA LEU A 379 -3.85 -21.80 -37.77
C LEU A 379 -4.81 -21.77 -38.97
N ALA A 380 -5.52 -20.66 -39.19
CA ALA A 380 -6.41 -20.47 -40.34
C ALA A 380 -5.66 -20.63 -41.67
N GLU A 381 -4.45 -20.05 -41.79
CA GLU A 381 -3.63 -20.18 -42.99
C GLU A 381 -3.12 -21.63 -43.19
N MET A 382 -2.86 -22.38 -42.13
CA MET A 382 -2.49 -23.81 -42.20
C MET A 382 -3.67 -24.69 -42.64
N ILE A 383 -4.87 -24.41 -42.12
CA ILE A 383 -6.12 -25.06 -42.54
C ILE A 383 -6.41 -24.77 -44.01
N GLU A 384 -6.26 -23.51 -44.45
CA GLU A 384 -6.39 -23.14 -45.87
C GLU A 384 -5.31 -23.79 -46.74
N ALA A 385 -4.09 -23.97 -46.20
CA ALA A 385 -3.02 -24.70 -46.85
C ALA A 385 -3.31 -26.21 -46.97
N GLY A 386 -4.34 -26.74 -46.29
CA GLY A 386 -4.84 -28.09 -46.46
C GLY A 386 -4.54 -29.04 -45.31
N LEU A 387 -3.92 -28.57 -44.21
CA LEU A 387 -3.78 -29.35 -42.98
C LEU A 387 -5.06 -29.23 -42.17
N LYS A 388 -5.84 -30.30 -42.13
CA LYS A 388 -7.13 -30.37 -41.42
C LYS A 388 -6.99 -31.32 -40.24
N GLU A 389 -7.82 -31.12 -39.22
CA GLU A 389 -7.90 -32.01 -38.05
C GLU A 389 -6.58 -32.08 -37.27
N LEU A 390 -5.88 -30.94 -37.14
CA LEU A 390 -4.68 -30.84 -36.32
C LEU A 390 -5.06 -30.83 -34.83
N ASP A 391 -4.34 -31.61 -34.03
CA ASP A 391 -4.39 -31.50 -32.56
C ASP A 391 -3.44 -30.40 -32.04
N ALA A 392 -3.49 -30.13 -30.72
CA ALA A 392 -2.70 -29.06 -30.11
C ALA A 392 -1.19 -29.29 -30.28
N ASP A 393 -0.73 -30.52 -30.00
CA ASP A 393 0.67 -30.93 -30.13
C ASP A 393 1.20 -30.69 -31.55
N GLU A 394 0.45 -31.12 -32.57
CA GLU A 394 0.83 -30.92 -33.97
C GLU A 394 0.92 -29.44 -34.34
N ILE A 395 0.00 -28.60 -33.85
CA ILE A 395 0.02 -27.15 -34.11
C ILE A 395 1.26 -26.51 -33.47
N VAL A 396 1.56 -26.90 -32.23
CA VAL A 396 2.73 -26.44 -31.49
C VAL A 396 4.01 -26.88 -32.20
N GLU A 397 4.10 -28.13 -32.63
CA GLU A 397 5.26 -28.67 -33.35
C GLU A 397 5.54 -27.89 -34.65
N LEU A 398 4.51 -27.70 -35.48
CA LEU A 398 4.59 -26.89 -36.68
C LEU A 398 5.09 -25.47 -36.38
N ARG A 399 4.62 -24.89 -35.28
CA ARG A 399 4.96 -23.52 -34.89
C ARG A 399 6.39 -23.40 -34.38
N ILE A 400 6.83 -24.30 -33.49
CA ILE A 400 8.19 -24.36 -32.93
C ILE A 400 9.21 -24.53 -34.05
N HIS A 401 8.92 -25.39 -35.03
CA HIS A 401 9.80 -25.63 -36.17
C HIS A 401 9.61 -24.64 -37.32
N ASN A 402 8.79 -23.60 -37.11
CA ASN A 402 8.59 -22.49 -38.04
C ASN A 402 8.09 -22.93 -39.43
N VAL A 403 7.29 -23.99 -39.48
CA VAL A 403 6.64 -24.48 -40.70
C VAL A 403 5.66 -23.41 -41.19
N GLN A 404 5.87 -22.93 -42.41
CA GLN A 404 5.09 -21.81 -42.96
C GLN A 404 3.90 -22.31 -43.79
N PRO A 405 2.73 -21.65 -43.75
CA PRO A 405 1.59 -22.02 -44.59
C PRO A 405 1.90 -22.04 -46.10
N ARG A 406 2.77 -21.12 -46.56
CA ARG A 406 3.25 -21.11 -47.96
C ARG A 406 4.04 -22.37 -48.31
N PHE A 407 4.83 -22.87 -47.37
CA PHE A 407 5.67 -24.06 -47.59
C PHE A 407 4.77 -25.28 -47.74
N VAL A 408 3.80 -25.44 -46.84
CA VAL A 408 2.78 -26.49 -46.92
C VAL A 408 2.07 -26.47 -48.29
N ARG A 409 1.59 -25.30 -48.74
CA ARG A 409 0.97 -25.16 -50.08
C ARG A 409 1.88 -25.61 -51.22
N GLU A 410 3.15 -25.17 -51.21
CA GLU A 410 4.11 -25.56 -52.25
C GLU A 410 4.44 -27.06 -52.24
N ILE A 411 4.52 -27.70 -51.06
CA ILE A 411 4.73 -29.14 -50.93
C ILE A 411 3.54 -29.92 -51.51
N ARG A 412 2.32 -29.49 -51.19
CA ARG A 412 1.11 -30.09 -51.75
C ARG A 412 1.00 -29.88 -53.27
N GLU A 413 1.32 -28.70 -53.79
CA GLU A 413 1.38 -28.43 -55.24
C GLU A 413 2.43 -29.29 -55.97
N LEU A 414 3.47 -29.73 -55.25
CA LEU A 414 4.44 -30.70 -55.75
C LEU A 414 3.92 -32.15 -55.68
N GLY A 415 2.66 -32.39 -55.31
CA GLY A 415 2.02 -33.70 -55.30
C GLY A 415 2.23 -34.51 -54.02
N PHE A 416 2.72 -33.88 -52.95
CA PHE A 416 2.77 -34.47 -51.61
C PHE A 416 1.57 -33.98 -50.80
N GLU A 417 0.36 -34.31 -51.25
CA GLU A 417 -0.90 -33.85 -50.64
C GLU A 417 -1.19 -34.49 -49.27
N ASP A 418 -0.58 -35.63 -48.97
CA ASP A 418 -0.79 -36.40 -47.75
C ASP A 418 0.44 -36.36 -46.82
N ALA A 419 1.35 -35.40 -47.00
CA ALA A 419 2.50 -35.22 -46.12
C ALA A 419 2.03 -34.96 -44.69
N SER A 420 2.52 -35.77 -43.76
CA SER A 420 2.25 -35.66 -42.33
C SER A 420 2.90 -34.41 -41.72
N VAL A 421 2.44 -34.03 -40.52
CA VAL A 421 3.04 -32.94 -39.75
C VAL A 421 4.52 -33.22 -39.47
N GLU A 422 4.84 -34.44 -39.02
CA GLU A 422 6.20 -34.90 -38.76
C GLU A 422 7.10 -34.74 -40.00
N GLU A 423 6.64 -35.15 -41.18
CA GLU A 423 7.40 -34.97 -42.42
C GLU A 423 7.61 -33.49 -42.78
N LEU A 424 6.59 -32.65 -42.64
CA LEU A 424 6.70 -31.21 -42.92
C LEU A 424 7.69 -30.51 -41.97
N VAL A 425 7.70 -30.94 -40.71
CA VAL A 425 8.64 -30.50 -39.68
C VAL A 425 10.06 -30.96 -40.03
N GLU A 426 10.25 -32.25 -40.32
CA GLU A 426 11.54 -32.85 -40.67
C GLU A 426 12.13 -32.18 -41.92
N MET A 427 11.31 -31.94 -42.94
CA MET A 427 11.70 -31.19 -44.13
C MET A 427 12.16 -29.77 -43.81
N THR A 428 11.49 -29.10 -42.87
CA THR A 428 11.86 -27.74 -42.46
C THR A 428 13.18 -27.72 -41.71
N ILE A 429 13.38 -28.66 -40.77
CA ILE A 429 14.63 -28.86 -40.00
C ILE A 429 15.81 -29.15 -40.94
N HIS A 430 15.64 -30.03 -41.92
CA HIS A 430 16.71 -30.44 -42.84
C HIS A 430 16.80 -29.58 -44.10
N HIS A 431 15.99 -28.52 -44.21
CA HIS A 431 15.97 -27.61 -45.35
C HIS A 431 15.67 -28.31 -46.69
N VAL A 432 14.74 -29.26 -46.69
CA VAL A 432 14.16 -29.88 -47.88
C VAL A 432 13.19 -28.88 -48.53
N THR A 433 13.74 -27.98 -49.35
CA THR A 433 12.94 -26.90 -49.96
C THR A 433 12.19 -27.36 -51.22
N PRO A 434 11.12 -26.67 -51.64
CA PRO A 434 10.45 -26.92 -52.92
C PRO A 434 11.40 -26.85 -54.13
N ARG A 435 12.44 -26.00 -54.05
CA ARG A 435 13.52 -25.97 -55.06
C ARG A 435 14.33 -27.26 -55.06
N PHE A 436 14.79 -27.70 -53.88
CA PHE A 436 15.54 -28.95 -53.74
C PHE A 436 14.76 -30.15 -54.30
N ILE A 437 13.47 -30.24 -54.01
CA ILE A 437 12.59 -31.31 -54.54
C ILE A 437 12.56 -31.29 -56.07
N ARG A 438 12.38 -30.11 -56.68
CA ARG A 438 12.39 -29.95 -58.15
C ARG A 438 13.74 -30.36 -58.74
N ASP A 439 14.84 -29.95 -58.10
CA ASP A 439 16.19 -30.30 -58.54
C ASP A 439 16.42 -31.82 -58.49
N MET A 440 16.03 -32.49 -57.40
CA MET A 440 16.16 -33.96 -57.26
C MET A 440 15.27 -34.71 -58.25
N ARG A 441 14.01 -34.27 -58.45
CA ARG A 441 13.13 -34.87 -59.46
C ARG A 441 13.66 -34.73 -60.88
N GLN A 442 14.37 -33.63 -61.19
CA GLN A 442 15.05 -33.49 -62.48
C GLN A 442 16.18 -34.51 -62.66
N GLN A 443 16.86 -34.90 -61.59
CA GLN A 443 17.95 -35.88 -61.65
C GLN A 443 17.48 -37.33 -61.64
N PHE A 444 16.44 -37.65 -60.86
CA PHE A 444 16.06 -39.02 -60.55
C PHE A 444 14.63 -39.42 -60.96
N GLY A 445 13.83 -38.48 -61.47
CA GLY A 445 12.43 -38.72 -61.87
C GLY A 445 11.41 -38.16 -60.89
N ASN A 446 10.16 -38.04 -61.35
CA ASN A 446 9.06 -37.42 -60.58
C ASN A 446 8.47 -38.33 -59.49
N ASP A 447 8.77 -39.63 -59.54
CA ASP A 447 8.28 -40.68 -58.65
C ASP A 447 9.21 -40.89 -57.43
N LEU A 448 9.93 -39.84 -57.00
CA LEU A 448 10.66 -39.85 -55.73
C LEU A 448 9.68 -39.65 -54.57
N GLU A 449 9.71 -40.58 -53.62
CA GLU A 449 8.99 -40.51 -52.34
C GLU A 449 9.57 -39.42 -51.42
N LEU A 450 8.76 -38.93 -50.49
CA LEU A 450 9.11 -37.79 -49.65
C LEU A 450 10.24 -38.13 -48.67
N GLU A 451 10.15 -39.31 -48.06
CA GLU A 451 11.15 -39.85 -47.13
C GLU A 451 12.52 -39.98 -47.81
N ARG A 452 12.54 -40.35 -49.09
CA ARG A 452 13.79 -40.44 -49.85
C ARG A 452 14.40 -39.05 -50.10
N LEU A 453 13.59 -38.04 -50.35
CA LEU A 453 14.07 -36.66 -50.51
C LEU A 453 14.66 -36.12 -49.20
N ILE A 454 14.00 -36.43 -48.08
CA ILE A 454 14.48 -36.12 -46.74
C ILE A 454 15.82 -36.81 -46.48
N GLU A 455 15.91 -38.13 -46.69
CA GLU A 455 17.13 -38.93 -46.48
C GLU A 455 18.32 -38.39 -47.31
N LEU A 456 18.09 -38.08 -48.60
CA LEU A 456 19.11 -37.47 -49.45
C LEU A 456 19.62 -36.17 -48.85
N ARG A 457 18.71 -35.31 -48.37
CA ARG A 457 19.08 -34.02 -47.80
C ARG A 457 19.84 -34.16 -46.48
N ILE A 458 19.40 -35.07 -45.60
CA ILE A 458 20.08 -35.40 -44.33
C ILE A 458 21.52 -35.85 -44.58
N HIS A 459 21.74 -36.64 -45.64
CA HIS A 459 23.08 -37.09 -46.02
C HIS A 459 23.88 -36.08 -46.86
N GLY A 460 23.40 -34.85 -47.01
CA GLY A 460 24.09 -33.78 -47.74
C GLY A 460 24.12 -34.00 -49.25
N VAL A 461 23.24 -34.84 -49.80
CA VAL A 461 23.10 -35.04 -51.24
C VAL A 461 22.22 -33.94 -51.81
N ASP A 462 22.84 -32.98 -52.49
CA ASP A 462 22.15 -31.93 -53.24
C ASP A 462 22.66 -31.82 -54.68
N LEU A 463 22.16 -30.84 -55.43
CA LEU A 463 22.50 -30.68 -56.84
C LEU A 463 24.02 -30.47 -57.06
N ASP A 464 24.68 -29.77 -56.15
CA ASP A 464 26.12 -29.51 -56.24
C ASP A 464 26.92 -30.78 -55.95
N ALA A 465 26.57 -31.52 -54.90
CA ALA A 465 27.17 -32.83 -54.59
C ALA A 465 27.01 -33.82 -55.77
N LEU A 466 25.82 -33.86 -56.40
CA LEU A 466 25.58 -34.71 -57.57
C LEU A 466 26.42 -34.29 -58.78
N GLN A 467 26.65 -32.99 -58.99
CA GLN A 467 27.54 -32.49 -60.04
C GLN A 467 28.99 -32.88 -59.78
N GLU A 468 29.45 -32.81 -58.53
CA GLU A 468 30.80 -33.23 -58.14
C GLU A 468 31.01 -34.73 -58.36
N PHE A 469 30.05 -35.59 -57.96
CA PHE A 469 30.13 -37.02 -58.21
C PHE A 469 30.24 -37.34 -59.71
N ARG A 470 29.47 -36.64 -60.55
CA ARG A 470 29.54 -36.79 -62.01
C ARG A 470 30.88 -36.32 -62.58
N ALA A 471 31.42 -35.20 -62.08
CA ALA A 471 32.74 -34.70 -62.45
C ALA A 471 33.87 -35.69 -62.06
N ALA A 472 33.68 -36.42 -60.96
CA ALA A 472 34.56 -37.51 -60.52
C ALA A 472 34.33 -38.84 -61.28
N GLY A 473 33.41 -38.88 -62.25
CA GLY A 473 33.11 -40.06 -63.07
C GLY A 473 32.21 -41.10 -62.41
N LEU A 474 31.60 -40.78 -61.26
CA LEU A 474 30.63 -41.64 -60.57
C LEU A 474 29.24 -41.48 -61.18
N ARG A 475 28.49 -42.59 -61.29
CA ARG A 475 27.07 -42.58 -61.64
C ARG A 475 26.27 -42.72 -60.35
N VAL A 476 25.33 -41.81 -60.14
CA VAL A 476 24.37 -41.86 -59.04
C VAL A 476 23.05 -42.33 -59.64
N GLU A 477 22.57 -43.48 -59.18
CA GLU A 477 21.29 -44.05 -59.57
C GLU A 477 20.23 -43.72 -58.50
N LYS A 478 18.95 -43.81 -58.90
CA LYS A 478 17.80 -43.47 -58.05
C LYS A 478 17.75 -44.35 -56.79
#